data_AF-D8UCW5-F1
#
_entry.id   AF-D8UCW5-F1
#
_cell.length_a   1.000
_cell.length_b   1.000
_cell.length_c   1.000
_cell.angle_alpha   90.00
_cell.angle_beta   90.00
_cell.angle_gamma   90.00
#
_symmetry.space_group_name_H-M   'P 1'
#
loop_
_entity.id
_entity.type
_entity.pdbx_description
1 polymer ?
#
loop_
_entity_poly.entity_id
_entity_poly.type
_entity_poly.pdbx_seq_one_letter_code
_entity_poly.pdbx_strand_id
1 'polypeptide(L)'
;MSQTGISSRASATQFMPPAFSGAGRPSRPGARVLPYLDDFLFVFSSEEQARLGARWVRESIEFLGLSCHPTKCQWEPSQSVYHLGITINTAAGVFEVPKQKLAKLRRLAIGLRITAKKNRRLVQKRELAKFCGFAQSVKLALTPAPLFLRNFYDDIKQPVGWSGRVRLSRSWFFVALC
;
A
#
# COMPACT_ATOMS: atom_id res chain seq x y z
N MET A 1 17.45 71.56 -13.24
CA MET A 1 16.57 70.95 -14.26
C MET A 1 17.23 69.64 -14.63
N SER A 2 16.71 68.43 -14.45
CA SER A 2 15.39 67.89 -14.12
C SER A 2 15.60 66.50 -13.48
N GLN A 3 14.71 66.13 -12.55
CA GLN A 3 14.62 64.81 -11.92
C GLN A 3 14.03 63.75 -12.86
N THR A 4 14.43 62.48 -12.69
CA THR A 4 13.65 61.20 -12.76
C THR A 4 14.66 60.03 -12.71
N GLY A 5 14.45 58.85 -12.11
CA GLY A 5 13.37 58.26 -11.33
C GLY A 5 13.84 56.88 -10.79
N ILE A 6 13.66 56.69 -9.49
CA ILE A 6 13.31 55.50 -8.69
C ILE A 6 13.34 54.08 -9.34
N SER A 7 14.09 53.19 -8.66
CA SER A 7 13.81 51.76 -8.31
C SER A 7 13.60 50.70 -9.40
N SER A 8 14.42 49.64 -9.36
CA SER A 8 13.94 48.31 -8.94
C SER A 8 15.04 47.25 -8.85
N ARG A 9 15.15 46.65 -7.66
CA ARG A 9 15.49 45.24 -7.35
C ARG A 9 16.70 44.58 -8.04
N ALA A 10 17.74 44.39 -7.23
CA ALA A 10 18.66 43.27 -7.35
C ALA A 10 17.88 41.95 -7.30
N SER A 11 17.74 41.28 -8.44
CA SER A 11 17.35 39.87 -8.49
C SER A 11 18.61 39.04 -8.39
N ALA A 12 18.71 38.28 -7.29
CA ALA A 12 19.69 37.24 -7.11
C ALA A 12 19.65 36.30 -8.32
N THR A 13 20.79 36.17 -8.99
CA THR A 13 21.10 35.23 -10.05
C THR A 13 20.84 33.81 -9.55
N GLN A 14 19.61 33.33 -9.71
CA GLN A 14 19.30 31.91 -9.64
C GLN A 14 19.96 31.25 -10.85
N PHE A 15 21.02 30.50 -10.58
CA PHE A 15 21.58 29.50 -11.47
C PHE A 15 20.48 28.45 -11.76
N MET A 16 19.60 28.74 -12.71
CA MET A 16 18.82 27.71 -13.40
C MET A 16 19.74 27.08 -14.44
N PRO A 17 19.92 25.74 -14.46
CA PRO A 17 20.56 25.10 -15.60
C PRO A 17 19.72 25.34 -16.86
N PRO A 18 20.36 25.39 -18.04
CA PRO A 18 19.71 25.78 -19.27
C PRO A 18 18.58 24.81 -19.62
N ALA A 19 17.51 25.39 -20.14
CA ALA A 19 16.35 24.69 -20.65
C ALA A 19 16.78 23.49 -21.51
N PHE A 20 16.30 22.30 -21.13
CA PHE A 20 16.36 21.11 -21.97
C PHE A 20 15.63 21.44 -23.28
N SER A 21 16.43 21.66 -24.31
CA SER A 21 16.00 21.92 -25.68
C SER A 21 15.33 20.69 -26.26
N GLY A 22 14.09 20.83 -26.72
CA GLY A 22 13.56 20.02 -27.81
C GLY A 22 13.15 18.58 -27.49
N ALA A 23 12.26 18.38 -26.53
CA ALA A 23 11.35 17.23 -26.56
C ALA A 23 9.99 17.69 -26.05
N GLY A 24 8.95 17.60 -26.89
CA GLY A 24 7.58 17.87 -26.46
C GLY A 24 7.27 17.05 -25.19
N ARG A 25 6.41 17.57 -24.30
CA ARG A 25 5.88 16.78 -23.18
C ARG A 25 5.46 15.42 -23.74
N PRO A 26 6.08 14.30 -23.32
CA PRO A 26 5.70 13.00 -23.84
C PRO A 26 4.22 12.81 -23.55
N SER A 27 3.47 12.46 -24.61
CA SER A 27 2.04 12.17 -24.57
C SER A 27 1.77 11.29 -23.36
N ARG A 28 0.96 11.76 -22.39
CA ARG A 28 0.67 11.00 -21.17
C ARG A 28 0.22 9.60 -21.58
N PRO A 29 1.01 8.54 -21.32
CA PRO A 29 0.51 7.20 -21.53
C PRO A 29 -0.70 7.04 -20.61
N GLY A 30 -1.78 6.43 -21.09
CA GLY A 30 -2.97 6.17 -20.30
C GLY A 30 -2.64 5.20 -19.16
N ALA A 31 -2.12 5.73 -18.05
CA ALA A 31 -1.65 4.95 -16.92
C ALA A 31 -2.70 4.95 -15.82
N ARG A 32 -3.00 3.77 -15.29
CA ARG A 32 -3.68 3.64 -14.00
C ARG A 32 -2.62 3.62 -12.92
N VAL A 33 -2.73 4.53 -11.96
CA VAL A 33 -1.74 4.69 -10.89
C VAL A 33 -2.39 4.36 -9.55
N LEU A 34 -1.73 3.53 -8.77
CA LEU A 34 -2.10 3.23 -7.39
C LEU A 34 -0.97 3.76 -6.48
N PRO A 35 -1.11 5.00 -5.96
CA PRO A 35 -0.15 5.57 -5.01
C PRO A 35 -0.49 5.15 -3.57
N TYR A 36 0.53 4.79 -2.80
CA TYR A 36 0.42 4.55 -1.36
C TYR A 36 1.71 4.99 -0.64
N LEU A 37 1.67 6.19 -0.04
CA LEU A 37 2.86 6.83 0.55
C LEU A 37 4.01 6.86 -0.46
N ASP A 38 5.09 6.11 -0.19
CA ASP A 38 6.28 6.03 -1.02
C ASP A 38 6.20 4.90 -2.08
N ASP A 39 5.20 4.01 -1.98
CA ASP A 39 5.01 2.89 -2.90
C ASP A 39 4.04 3.28 -4.02
N PHE A 40 4.54 3.32 -5.27
CA PHE A 40 3.73 3.60 -6.45
C PHE A 40 3.66 2.38 -7.36
N LEU A 41 2.46 2.06 -7.82
CA LEU A 41 2.23 1.08 -8.88
C LEU A 41 1.63 1.78 -10.10
N PHE A 42 2.28 1.60 -11.25
CA PHE A 42 1.83 2.09 -12.54
C PHE A 42 1.40 0.91 -13.41
N VAL A 43 0.19 0.96 -13.94
CA VAL A 43 -0.40 -0.08 -14.80
C VAL A 43 -0.75 0.52 -16.15
N PHE A 44 -0.26 -0.09 -17.21
CA PHE A 44 -0.44 0.33 -18.60
C PHE A 44 -1.18 -0.76 -19.39
N SER A 45 -1.70 -0.43 -20.58
CA SER A 45 -2.44 -1.38 -21.41
C SER A 45 -1.56 -2.26 -22.30
N SER A 46 -0.31 -1.87 -22.55
CA SER A 46 0.66 -2.66 -23.32
C SER A 46 2.07 -2.58 -22.71
N GLU A 47 2.92 -3.54 -23.06
CA GLU A 47 4.33 -3.56 -22.65
C GLU A 47 5.08 -2.33 -23.18
N GLU A 48 4.84 -1.93 -24.42
CA GLU A 48 5.45 -0.75 -25.03
C GLU A 48 5.10 0.53 -24.23
N GLN A 49 3.83 0.70 -23.87
CA GLN A 49 3.40 1.82 -23.03
C GLN A 49 4.01 1.74 -21.63
N ALA A 50 4.17 0.54 -21.07
CA ALA A 50 4.82 0.37 -19.77
C ALA A 50 6.31 0.76 -19.82
N ARG A 51 7.04 0.39 -20.88
CA ARG A 51 8.44 0.79 -21.06
C ARG A 51 8.58 2.30 -21.24
N LEU A 52 7.70 2.91 -22.04
CA LEU A 52 7.69 4.37 -22.22
C LEU A 52 7.34 5.08 -20.90
N GLY A 53 6.29 4.62 -20.22
CA GLY A 53 5.86 5.14 -18.93
C GLY A 53 6.93 5.00 -17.85
N ALA A 54 7.66 3.88 -17.80
CA ALA A 54 8.75 3.68 -16.86
C ALA A 54 9.94 4.64 -17.09
N ARG A 55 10.24 5.01 -18.35
CA ARG A 55 11.22 6.07 -18.63
C ARG A 55 10.71 7.43 -18.16
N TRP A 56 9.48 7.77 -18.52
CA TRP A 56 8.85 9.02 -18.12
C TRP A 56 8.76 9.21 -16.61
N VAL A 57 8.41 8.15 -15.87
CA VAL A 57 8.35 8.17 -14.40
C VAL A 57 9.75 8.40 -13.82
N ARG A 58 10.80 7.76 -14.35
CA ARG A 58 12.18 7.96 -13.89
C ARG A 58 12.62 9.41 -14.07
N GLU A 59 12.44 9.95 -15.27
CA GLU A 59 12.77 11.35 -15.59
C GLU A 59 12.00 12.31 -14.69
N SER A 60 10.73 12.02 -14.40
CA SER A 60 9.89 12.84 -13.51
C SER A 60 10.38 12.80 -12.06
N ILE A 61 10.77 11.63 -11.56
CA ILE A 61 11.30 11.46 -10.20
C ILE A 61 12.63 12.22 -10.06
N GLU A 62 13.52 12.09 -11.05
CA GLU A 62 14.80 12.79 -11.09
C GLU A 62 14.62 14.31 -11.16
N PHE A 63 13.71 14.79 -12.01
CA PHE A 63 13.37 16.22 -12.12
C PHE A 63 12.85 16.81 -10.80
N LEU A 64 12.13 16.01 -10.00
CA LEU A 64 11.64 16.42 -8.69
C LEU A 64 12.71 16.34 -7.59
N GLY A 65 13.93 15.91 -7.90
CA GLY A 65 15.01 15.70 -6.92
C GLY A 65 14.74 14.52 -5.98
N LEU A 66 13.88 13.59 -6.37
CA LEU A 66 13.56 12.39 -5.62
C LEU A 66 14.48 11.24 -6.03
N SER A 67 14.71 10.29 -5.13
CA SER A 67 15.52 9.11 -5.40
C SER A 67 14.71 7.83 -5.23
N CYS A 68 14.82 6.93 -6.22
CA CYS A 68 14.30 5.58 -6.11
C CYS A 68 15.33 4.62 -5.50
N HIS A 69 14.87 3.70 -4.65
CA HIS A 69 15.76 2.67 -4.11
C HIS A 69 16.15 1.66 -5.21
N PRO A 70 17.45 1.48 -5.52
CA PRO A 70 17.90 0.82 -6.75
C PRO A 70 17.44 -0.64 -6.87
N THR A 71 17.36 -1.36 -5.75
CA THR A 71 16.98 -2.78 -5.73
C THR A 71 15.53 -3.05 -5.37
N LYS A 72 14.74 -2.03 -5.00
CA LYS A 72 13.32 -2.20 -4.64
C LYS A 72 12.38 -1.84 -5.77
N CYS A 73 12.83 -1.01 -6.71
CA CYS A 73 12.04 -0.61 -7.85
C CYS A 73 12.08 -1.67 -8.95
N GLN A 74 10.90 -1.98 -9.50
CA GLN A 74 10.75 -2.84 -10.66
C GLN A 74 10.46 -1.98 -11.89
N TRP A 75 11.48 -1.77 -12.73
CA TRP A 75 11.37 -0.91 -13.92
C TRP A 75 11.02 -1.67 -15.19
N GLU A 76 11.34 -2.96 -15.23
CA GLU A 76 10.95 -3.83 -16.34
C GLU A 76 9.45 -4.19 -16.22
N PRO A 77 8.68 -4.03 -17.31
CA PRO A 77 7.27 -4.41 -17.32
C PRO A 77 7.09 -5.87 -16.90
N SER A 78 6.10 -6.12 -16.06
CA SER A 78 5.75 -7.47 -15.65
C SER A 78 4.24 -7.58 -15.50
N GLN A 79 3.73 -8.78 -15.79
CA GLN A 79 2.33 -9.12 -15.52
C GLN A 79 2.12 -9.62 -14.08
N SER A 80 3.20 -9.88 -13.33
CA SER A 80 3.17 -10.26 -11.92
C SER A 80 4.06 -9.34 -11.11
N VAL A 81 3.45 -8.57 -10.21
CA VAL A 81 4.16 -7.58 -9.38
C VAL A 81 3.73 -7.72 -7.93
N TYR A 82 4.68 -7.69 -7.01
CA TYR A 82 4.41 -7.66 -5.58
C TYR A 82 4.25 -6.20 -5.11
N HIS A 83 3.07 -5.84 -4.60
CA HIS A 83 2.77 -4.49 -4.15
C HIS A 83 1.86 -4.51 -2.91
N LEU A 84 2.19 -3.69 -1.90
CA LEU A 84 1.46 -3.60 -0.61
C LEU A 84 1.22 -4.95 0.09
N GLY A 85 2.16 -5.88 -0.08
CA GLY A 85 2.08 -7.19 0.56
C GLY A 85 1.15 -8.19 -0.11
N ILE A 86 0.78 -7.96 -1.37
CA ILE A 86 -0.08 -8.80 -2.22
C ILE A 86 0.57 -8.92 -3.61
N THR A 87 0.36 -10.05 -4.28
CA THR A 87 0.80 -10.22 -5.67
C THR A 87 -0.33 -9.80 -6.59
N ILE A 88 -0.03 -8.93 -7.55
CA ILE A 88 -0.95 -8.46 -8.58
C ILE A 88 -0.62 -9.21 -9.85
N ASN A 89 -1.54 -10.05 -10.33
CA ASN A 89 -1.39 -10.80 -11.56
C ASN A 89 -2.34 -10.24 -12.60
N THR A 90 -1.81 -9.44 -13.53
CA THR A 90 -2.61 -8.78 -14.56
C THR A 90 -2.97 -9.72 -15.71
N ALA A 91 -2.23 -10.81 -15.92
CA ALA A 91 -2.58 -11.83 -16.91
C ALA A 91 -3.85 -12.60 -16.51
N ALA A 92 -3.97 -12.94 -15.21
CA ALA A 92 -5.15 -13.60 -14.66
C ALA A 92 -6.21 -12.62 -14.12
N GLY A 93 -5.89 -11.32 -14.00
CA GLY A 93 -6.80 -10.30 -13.48
C GLY A 93 -7.10 -10.44 -11.98
N VAL A 94 -6.18 -11.00 -11.20
CA VAL A 94 -6.39 -11.36 -9.79
C VAL A 94 -5.37 -10.74 -8.85
N PHE A 95 -5.81 -10.52 -7.62
CA PHE A 95 -4.96 -10.16 -6.48
C PHE A 95 -4.74 -11.41 -5.63
N GLU A 96 -3.51 -11.89 -5.57
CA GLU A 96 -3.14 -13.11 -4.88
C GLU A 96 -2.49 -12.82 -3.54
N VAL A 97 -2.96 -13.49 -2.48
CA VAL A 97 -2.28 -13.47 -1.18
C VAL A 97 -1.04 -14.38 -1.24
N PRO A 98 0.17 -13.86 -0.97
CA PRO A 98 1.37 -14.70 -0.93
C PRO A 98 1.23 -15.86 0.05
N LYS A 99 1.70 -17.05 -0.34
CA LYS A 99 1.58 -18.28 0.47
C LYS A 99 2.07 -18.11 1.91
N GLN A 100 3.17 -17.38 2.11
CA GLN A 100 3.74 -17.10 3.44
C GLN A 100 2.79 -16.25 4.30
N LYS A 101 2.12 -15.26 3.69
CA LYS A 101 1.14 -14.39 4.37
C LYS A 101 -0.09 -15.20 4.78
N LEU A 102 -0.58 -16.07 3.89
CA LEU A 102 -1.68 -16.98 4.19
C LEU A 102 -1.33 -17.97 5.32
N ALA A 103 -0.13 -18.55 5.30
CA ALA A 103 0.36 -19.44 6.36
C ALA A 103 0.40 -18.73 7.73
N LYS A 104 0.87 -17.48 7.76
CA LYS A 104 0.87 -16.65 8.98
C LYS A 104 -0.54 -16.34 9.47
N LEU A 105 -1.47 -16.02 8.57
CA LEU A 105 -2.88 -15.77 8.92
C LEU A 105 -3.51 -17.02 9.55
N ARG A 106 -3.32 -18.19 8.92
CA ARG A 106 -3.79 -19.48 9.43
C ARG A 106 -3.21 -19.80 10.81
N ARG A 107 -1.91 -19.61 11.00
CA ARG A 107 -1.25 -19.84 12.30
C ARG A 107 -1.85 -18.95 13.40
N LEU A 108 -2.09 -17.66 13.13
CA LEU A 108 -2.71 -16.75 14.09
C LEU A 108 -4.14 -17.17 14.43
N ALA A 109 -4.93 -17.54 13.42
CA ALA A 109 -6.31 -18.01 13.62
C ALA A 109 -6.37 -19.30 14.46
N ILE A 110 -5.53 -20.29 14.16
CA ILE A 110 -5.43 -21.54 14.92
C ILE A 110 -4.99 -21.27 16.36
N GLY A 111 -3.99 -20.40 16.56
CA GLY A 111 -3.54 -20.00 17.89
C GLY A 111 -4.67 -19.38 18.72
N LEU A 112 -5.40 -18.41 18.16
CA LEU A 112 -6.56 -17.81 18.82
C LEU A 112 -7.64 -18.85 19.14
N ARG A 113 -7.90 -19.81 18.23
CA ARG A 113 -8.87 -20.88 18.46
C ARG A 113 -8.53 -21.76 19.63
N ILE A 114 -7.27 -22.19 19.71
CA ILE A 114 -6.79 -23.03 20.81
C ILE A 114 -6.89 -22.26 22.13
N THR A 115 -6.43 -21.00 22.16
CA THR A 115 -6.51 -20.15 23.36
C THR A 115 -7.95 -19.92 23.79
N ALA A 116 -8.85 -19.61 22.86
CA ALA A 116 -10.27 -19.41 23.15
C ALA A 116 -10.92 -20.67 23.70
N LYS A 117 -10.64 -21.85 23.12
CA LYS A 117 -11.18 -23.14 23.59
C LYS A 117 -10.71 -23.46 25.01
N LYS A 118 -9.42 -23.28 25.30
CA LYS A 118 -8.83 -23.56 26.63
C LYS A 118 -9.31 -22.58 27.71
N ASN A 119 -9.54 -21.32 27.36
CA ASN A 119 -9.81 -20.26 28.33
C ASN A 119 -11.26 -19.76 28.34
N ARG A 120 -12.25 -20.63 28.04
CA ARG A 120 -13.68 -20.26 28.04
C ARG A 120 -13.99 -18.99 27.21
N ARG A 121 -13.37 -18.90 26.02
CA ARG A 121 -13.42 -17.77 25.06
C ARG A 121 -12.67 -16.50 25.46
N LEU A 122 -11.85 -16.54 26.50
CA LEU A 122 -10.98 -15.41 26.85
C LEU A 122 -9.68 -15.46 26.05
N VAL A 123 -9.36 -14.39 25.33
CA VAL A 123 -8.11 -14.23 24.57
C VAL A 123 -7.44 -12.91 24.94
N GLN A 124 -6.13 -12.78 24.74
CA GLN A 124 -5.47 -11.50 24.98
C GLN A 124 -5.92 -10.46 23.95
N LYS A 125 -6.24 -9.25 24.40
CA LYS A 125 -6.70 -8.15 23.52
C LYS A 125 -5.67 -7.83 22.43
N ARG A 126 -4.38 -7.81 22.79
CA ARG A 126 -3.26 -7.60 21.84
C ARG A 126 -3.17 -8.69 20.77
N GLU A 127 -3.37 -9.95 21.13
CA GLU A 127 -3.33 -11.07 20.16
C GLU A 127 -4.49 -10.98 19.18
N LEU A 128 -5.68 -10.62 19.67
CA LEU A 128 -6.85 -10.42 18.83
C LEU A 128 -6.66 -9.24 17.87
N ALA A 129 -6.19 -8.10 18.37
CA ALA A 129 -5.90 -6.92 17.54
C ALA A 129 -4.83 -7.21 16.48
N LYS A 130 -3.78 -7.97 16.85
CA LYS A 130 -2.74 -8.41 15.91
C LYS A 130 -3.31 -9.26 14.78
N PHE A 131 -4.22 -10.19 15.09
CA PHE A 131 -4.90 -10.99 14.08
C PHE A 131 -5.78 -10.13 13.18
N CYS A 132 -6.62 -9.24 13.73
CA CYS A 132 -7.48 -8.36 12.95
C CYS A 132 -6.69 -7.43 12.01
N GLY A 133 -5.63 -6.81 12.51
CA GLY A 133 -4.76 -5.96 11.70
C GLY A 133 -4.08 -6.75 10.58
N PHE A 134 -3.64 -7.97 10.86
CA PHE A 134 -3.03 -8.83 9.85
C PHE A 134 -4.05 -9.30 8.80
N ALA A 135 -5.27 -9.67 9.20
CA ALA A 135 -6.35 -10.02 8.28
C ALA A 135 -6.81 -8.83 7.43
N GLN A 136 -6.81 -7.62 7.98
CA GLN A 136 -7.13 -6.41 7.21
C GLN A 136 -6.11 -6.15 6.08
N SER A 137 -4.86 -6.58 6.26
CA SER A 137 -3.82 -6.44 5.24
C SER A 137 -4.02 -7.31 4.00
N VAL A 138 -4.99 -8.23 3.99
CA VAL A 138 -5.35 -9.04 2.81
C VAL A 138 -6.60 -8.54 2.09
N LYS A 139 -7.16 -7.38 2.49
CA LYS A 139 -8.42 -6.84 1.95
C LYS A 139 -8.45 -6.64 0.42
N LEU A 140 -7.30 -6.37 -0.22
CA LEU A 140 -7.27 -6.18 -1.68
C LEU A 140 -7.45 -7.51 -2.43
N ALA A 141 -7.05 -8.62 -1.83
CA ALA A 141 -7.26 -9.97 -2.38
C ALA A 141 -8.58 -10.60 -1.91
N LEU A 142 -9.07 -10.21 -0.73
CA LEU A 142 -10.34 -10.66 -0.17
C LEU A 142 -11.18 -9.45 0.25
N THR A 143 -11.92 -8.88 -0.70
CA THR A 143 -12.80 -7.72 -0.48
C THR A 143 -13.75 -7.87 0.71
N PRO A 144 -14.42 -9.02 0.96
CA PRO A 144 -15.30 -9.17 2.12
C PRO A 144 -14.57 -9.36 3.46
N ALA A 145 -13.22 -9.39 3.50
CA ALA A 145 -12.45 -9.60 4.72
C ALA A 145 -12.88 -8.71 5.91
N PRO A 146 -13.13 -7.40 5.74
CA PRO A 146 -13.54 -6.54 6.86
C PRO A 146 -14.88 -6.92 7.47
N LEU A 147 -15.80 -7.52 6.70
CA LEU A 147 -17.10 -7.97 7.19
C LEU A 147 -16.92 -9.12 8.19
N PHE A 148 -16.07 -10.09 7.83
CA PHE A 148 -15.71 -11.19 8.72
C PHE A 148 -14.99 -10.72 10.00
N LEU A 149 -14.35 -9.55 9.95
CA LEU A 149 -13.63 -9.01 11.09
C LEU A 149 -14.49 -8.19 12.06
N ARG A 150 -15.74 -7.86 11.69
CA ARG A 150 -16.57 -6.92 12.45
C ARG A 150 -16.75 -7.32 13.91
N ASN A 151 -17.13 -8.57 14.16
CA ASN A 151 -17.36 -9.09 15.50
C ASN A 151 -16.12 -8.99 16.38
N PHE A 152 -14.92 -9.16 15.81
CA PHE A 152 -13.69 -9.03 16.57
C PHE A 152 -13.37 -7.59 16.93
N TYR A 153 -13.64 -6.62 16.04
CA TYR A 153 -13.47 -5.21 16.38
C TYR A 153 -14.38 -4.80 17.52
N ASP A 154 -15.60 -5.34 17.58
CA ASP A 154 -16.52 -5.11 18.69
C ASP A 154 -16.02 -5.80 19.98
N ASP A 155 -15.43 -6.99 19.89
CA ASP A 155 -14.78 -7.66 21.03
C ASP A 155 -13.54 -6.89 21.54
N ILE A 156 -12.78 -6.22 20.65
CA ILE A 156 -11.62 -5.38 21.01
C ILE A 156 -12.07 -4.12 21.78
N LYS A 157 -13.27 -3.58 21.50
CA LYS A 157 -13.78 -2.37 22.17
C LYS A 157 -14.11 -2.55 23.65
N GLN A 158 -14.15 -3.78 24.15
CA GLN A 158 -14.38 -4.05 25.57
C GLN A 158 -13.40 -3.22 26.45
N PRO A 159 -13.86 -2.68 27.60
CA PRO A 159 -13.12 -1.71 28.43
C PRO A 159 -12.04 -2.38 29.29
N VAL A 160 -11.26 -3.25 28.68
CA VAL A 160 -10.08 -3.88 29.28
C VAL A 160 -8.82 -3.25 28.69
N GLY A 161 -7.79 -3.09 29.52
CA GLY A 161 -6.48 -2.61 29.07
C GLY A 161 -5.87 -3.52 27.99
N TRP A 162 -4.85 -3.05 27.29
CA TRP A 162 -4.20 -3.82 26.21
C TRP A 162 -3.59 -5.15 26.66
N SER A 163 -3.17 -5.24 27.93
CA SER A 163 -2.69 -6.48 28.55
C SER A 163 -3.84 -7.34 29.11
N GLY A 164 -5.08 -6.85 29.03
CA GLY A 164 -6.27 -7.54 29.50
C GLY A 164 -6.75 -8.64 28.54
N ARG A 165 -7.66 -9.47 29.04
CA ARG A 165 -8.33 -10.51 28.26
C ARG A 165 -9.71 -10.04 27.85
N VAL A 166 -10.05 -10.23 26.58
CA VAL A 166 -11.38 -9.98 26.02
C VAL A 166 -12.11 -11.31 25.83
N ARG A 167 -13.43 -11.30 26.02
CA ARG A 167 -14.25 -12.48 25.77
C ARG A 167 -14.80 -12.43 24.36
N LEU A 168 -14.51 -13.45 23.55
CA LEU A 168 -15.01 -13.53 22.18
C LEU A 168 -16.53 -13.75 22.14
N SER A 169 -17.20 -13.01 21.25
CA SER A 169 -18.62 -13.18 20.93
C SER A 169 -18.92 -14.58 20.35
N ARG A 170 -20.16 -15.07 20.52
CA ARG A 170 -20.54 -16.44 20.09
C ARG A 170 -20.52 -16.61 18.56
N SER A 171 -20.70 -15.52 17.81
CA SER A 171 -20.72 -15.47 16.35
C SER A 171 -19.37 -15.79 15.70
N TRP A 172 -18.31 -15.98 16.50
CA TRP A 172 -16.96 -16.26 16.01
C TRP A 172 -16.80 -17.65 15.35
N PHE A 173 -17.63 -18.64 15.72
CA PHE A 173 -17.46 -20.02 15.26
C PHE A 173 -17.59 -20.18 13.74
N PHE A 174 -18.35 -19.31 13.08
CA PHE A 174 -18.65 -19.42 11.65
C PHE A 174 -17.52 -18.89 10.76
N VAL A 175 -16.72 -17.93 11.24
CA VAL A 175 -15.67 -17.26 10.44
C VAL A 175 -14.37 -18.08 10.36
N ALA A 176 -14.16 -19.02 11.28
CA ALA A 176 -12.93 -19.83 11.33
C ALA A 176 -12.99 -21.14 10.52
N LEU A 177 -14.11 -21.41 9.84
CA LEU A 177 -14.41 -22.66 9.11
C LEU A 177 -14.62 -22.47 7.60
N CYS A 178 -14.59 -21.23 7.10
CA CYS A 178 -14.46 -20.92 5.67
C CYS A 178 -13.00 -20.55 5.35
#